data_AF-A0A329MX19-F1
#
_entry.id   AF-A0A329MX19-F1
#
_cell.length_a   1.000
_cell.length_b   1.000
_cell.length_c   1.000
_cell.angle_alpha   90.00
_cell.angle_beta   90.00
_cell.angle_gamma   90.00
#
_symmetry.space_group_name_H-M   'P 1'
#
loop_
_entity.id
_entity.type
_entity.pdbx_description
1 polymer ?
#
loop_
_entity_poly.entity_id
_entity_poly.type
_entity_poly.pdbx_seq_one_letter_code
_entity_poly.pdbx_strand_id
1 'polypeptide(L)'
;MTEKEKLGKYLLELREKIPSKEYDKEHISQQELADSNTGLTKFFIGTVERGEANPTLDKLILLAKALDLKTITLLELEINVDKYIKELKTK
;
A
#
# COMPACT_ATOMS: atom_id res chain seq x y z
N MET A 1 -20.09 4.42 3.70
CA MET A 1 -18.65 4.24 3.42
C MET A 1 -18.41 4.48 1.94
N THR A 2 -17.56 5.44 1.60
CA THR A 2 -17.17 5.76 0.21
C THR A 2 -16.16 4.76 -0.34
N GLU A 3 -15.95 4.72 -1.66
CA GLU A 3 -14.96 3.82 -2.27
C GLU A 3 -13.54 4.07 -1.76
N LYS A 4 -13.16 5.34 -1.56
CA LYS A 4 -11.88 5.71 -0.96
C LYS A 4 -11.73 5.25 0.50
N GLU A 5 -12.81 5.28 1.29
CA GLU A 5 -12.80 4.76 2.66
C GLU A 5 -12.68 3.22 2.68
N LYS A 6 -13.36 2.52 1.76
CA LYS A 6 -13.22 1.06 1.61
C LYS A 6 -11.79 0.67 1.24
N LEU A 7 -11.21 1.36 0.26
CA LEU A 7 -9.83 1.18 -0.18
C LEU A 7 -8.84 1.46 0.96
N GLY A 8 -9.03 2.59 1.67
CA GLY A 8 -8.20 2.96 2.80
C GLY A 8 -8.21 1.92 3.91
N LYS A 9 -9.40 1.43 4.28
CA LYS A 9 -9.56 0.35 5.26
C LYS A 9 -8.90 -0.95 4.81
N TYR A 10 -9.05 -1.33 3.54
CA TYR A 10 -8.39 -2.51 3.00
C TYR A 10 -6.86 -2.42 3.09
N LEU A 11 -6.27 -1.28 2.74
CA LEU A 11 -4.82 -1.07 2.82
C LEU A 11 -4.30 -1.05 4.26
N LEU A 12 -5.08 -0.47 5.18
CA LEU A 12 -4.81 -0.53 6.61
C LEU A 12 -4.75 -1.97 7.10
N GLU A 13 -5.75 -2.78 6.79
CA GLU A 13 -5.82 -4.20 7.17
C GLU A 13 -4.68 -5.02 6.57
N LEU A 14 -4.23 -4.70 5.35
CA LEU A 14 -3.05 -5.32 4.76
C LEU A 14 -1.77 -4.95 5.52
N ARG A 15 -1.60 -3.66 5.87
CA ARG A 15 -0.43 -3.20 6.62
C ARG A 15 -0.35 -3.84 8.00
N GLU A 16 -1.47 -3.92 8.71
CA GLU A 16 -1.51 -4.48 10.07
C GLU A 16 -1.24 -5.99 10.13
N LYS A 17 -1.25 -6.69 8.99
CA LYS A 17 -0.83 -8.10 8.90
C LYS A 17 0.69 -8.29 8.82
N ILE A 18 1.44 -7.22 8.58
CA ILE A 18 2.89 -7.29 8.41
C ILE A 18 3.54 -6.93 9.75
N PRO A 19 4.35 -7.81 10.36
CA PRO A 19 5.03 -7.52 11.62
C PRO A 19 6.04 -6.38 11.45
N SER A 20 6.21 -5.55 12.48
CA SER A 20 7.29 -4.57 12.50
C SER A 20 8.63 -5.30 12.57
N LYS A 21 9.60 -4.85 11.76
CA LYS A 21 10.99 -5.32 11.77
C LYS A 21 11.88 -4.41 12.60
N GLU A 22 11.52 -3.14 12.71
CA GLU A 22 12.32 -2.11 13.38
C GLU A 22 11.95 -1.92 14.86
N TYR A 23 10.70 -2.20 15.24
CA TYR A 23 10.18 -1.91 16.58
C TYR A 23 9.52 -3.12 17.21
N ASP A 24 9.48 -3.15 18.55
CA ASP A 24 8.67 -4.11 19.32
C ASP A 24 7.18 -3.72 19.26
N LYS A 25 6.60 -3.90 18.07
CA LYS A 25 5.19 -3.63 17.76
C LYS A 25 4.61 -4.78 16.96
N GLU A 26 3.32 -5.04 17.16
CA GLU A 26 2.60 -6.13 16.47
C GLU A 26 2.65 -6.01 14.95
N HIS A 27 2.66 -4.78 14.43
CA HIS A 27 2.66 -4.53 12.99
C HIS A 27 3.51 -3.32 12.58
N ILE A 28 3.92 -3.31 11.32
CA ILE A 28 4.69 -2.24 10.70
C ILE A 28 3.95 -0.90 10.81
N SER A 29 4.69 0.17 11.12
CA SER A 29 4.13 1.52 11.18
C SER A 29 4.01 2.16 9.79
N GLN A 30 3.20 3.22 9.65
CA GLN A 30 3.16 4.02 8.42
C GLN A 30 4.52 4.65 8.08
N GLN A 31 5.34 4.94 9.08
CA GLN A 31 6.69 5.47 8.88
C GLN A 31 7.62 4.39 8.33
N GLU A 32 7.66 3.24 8.99
CA GLU A 32 8.47 2.09 8.57
C GLU A 32 8.08 1.58 7.17
N LEU A 33 6.79 1.64 6.82
CA LEU A 33 6.34 1.34 5.46
C LEU A 33 6.77 2.41 4.43
N ALA A 34 6.84 3.68 4.82
CA ALA A 34 7.37 4.73 3.95
C ALA A 34 8.88 4.57 3.74
N ASP A 35 9.62 4.20 4.79
CA ASP A 35 11.06 4.03 4.74
C ASP A 35 11.48 2.85 3.83
N SER A 36 10.60 1.85 3.66
CA SER A 36 10.82 0.74 2.74
C SER A 36 10.57 1.06 1.25
N ASN A 37 10.03 2.26 0.94
CA ASN A 37 9.71 2.64 -0.44
C ASN A 37 9.82 4.15 -0.68
N THR A 38 10.82 4.57 -1.49
CA THR A 38 11.10 5.97 -1.81
C THR A 38 9.97 6.71 -2.54
N GLY A 39 8.98 5.98 -3.08
CA GLY A 39 7.81 6.56 -3.75
C GLY A 39 6.65 6.90 -2.81
N LEU A 40 6.75 6.62 -1.52
CA LEU A 40 5.67 6.81 -0.55
C LEU A 40 6.14 7.68 0.62
N THR A 41 5.24 8.48 1.17
CA THR A 41 5.50 9.24 2.41
C THR A 41 4.53 8.80 3.48
N LYS A 42 4.93 8.86 4.75
CA LYS A 42 4.04 8.60 5.90
C LYS A 42 2.72 9.37 5.79
N PHE A 43 2.78 10.65 5.40
CA PHE A 43 1.59 11.49 5.23
C PHE A 43 0.65 10.95 4.14
N PHE A 44 1.20 10.53 3.00
CA PHE A 44 0.41 9.93 1.93
C PHE A 44 -0.23 8.61 2.38
N ILE A 45 0.53 7.72 3.02
CA ILE A 45 0.01 6.44 3.53
C ILE A 45 -1.15 6.70 4.50
N GLY A 46 -0.96 7.63 5.45
CA GLY A 46 -1.99 7.96 6.43
C GLY A 46 -3.26 8.57 5.80
N THR A 47 -3.13 9.44 4.81
CA THR A 47 -4.30 10.02 4.12
C THR A 47 -5.03 8.99 3.25
N VAL A 48 -4.31 8.02 2.67
CA VAL A 48 -4.92 6.88 1.98
C VAL A 48 -5.69 5.98 2.94
N GLU A 49 -5.07 5.56 4.06
CA GLU A 49 -5.70 4.68 5.06
C GLU A 49 -6.97 5.28 5.67
N ARG A 50 -7.02 6.61 5.84
CA ARG A 50 -8.22 7.33 6.31
C ARG A 50 -9.27 7.58 5.22
N GLY A 51 -9.02 7.20 3.97
CA GLY A 51 -9.92 7.50 2.85
C GLY A 51 -10.00 8.99 2.50
N GLU A 52 -8.98 9.77 2.82
CA GLU A 52 -8.88 11.20 2.52
C GLU A 52 -8.25 11.45 1.14
N ALA A 53 -7.35 10.56 0.70
CA ALA A 53 -6.68 10.64 -0.58
C ALA A 53 -7.33 9.75 -1.65
N ASN A 54 -7.19 10.16 -2.92
CA ASN A 54 -7.48 9.33 -4.09
C ASN A 54 -6.16 8.91 -4.75
N PRO A 55 -5.56 7.77 -4.34
CA PRO A 55 -4.25 7.34 -4.84
C PRO A 55 -4.33 6.90 -6.30
N THR A 56 -3.26 7.12 -7.06
CA THR A 56 -3.12 6.53 -8.40
C THR A 56 -2.88 5.02 -8.29
N LEU A 57 -3.13 4.29 -9.38
CA LEU A 57 -2.81 2.86 -9.44
C LEU A 57 -1.32 2.62 -9.17
N ASP A 58 -0.41 3.42 -9.73
CA ASP A 58 1.03 3.32 -9.46
C ASP A 58 1.36 3.41 -7.97
N LYS A 59 0.74 4.35 -7.24
CA LYS A 59 0.96 4.49 -5.80
C LYS A 59 0.40 3.29 -5.02
N LEU A 60 -0.74 2.73 -5.44
CA LEU A 60 -1.30 1.51 -4.85
C LEU A 60 -0.39 0.30 -5.08
N ILE A 61 0.21 0.19 -6.27
CA ILE A 61 1.17 -0.89 -6.58
C ILE A 61 2.47 -0.70 -5.81
N LEU A 62 2.95 0.53 -5.63
CA LEU A 62 4.10 0.80 -4.76
C LEU A 62 3.82 0.45 -3.30
N LEU A 63 2.62 0.74 -2.78
CA LEU A 63 2.17 0.30 -1.45
C LEU A 63 2.19 -1.23 -1.34
N ALA A 64 1.58 -1.91 -2.30
CA ALA A 64 1.56 -3.38 -2.34
C ALA A 64 2.98 -3.96 -2.37
N LYS A 65 3.89 -3.34 -3.15
CA LYS A 65 5.29 -3.75 -3.22
C LYS A 65 6.03 -3.53 -1.91
N ALA A 66 5.78 -2.41 -1.23
CA ALA A 66 6.38 -2.08 0.07
C ALA A 66 5.91 -3.04 1.18
N LEU A 67 4.69 -3.56 1.06
CA LEU A 67 4.11 -4.61 1.90
C LEU A 67 4.54 -6.03 1.50
N ASP A 68 5.45 -6.18 0.53
CA ASP A 68 5.93 -7.45 -0.03
C ASP A 68 4.80 -8.37 -0.57
N LEU A 69 3.75 -7.77 -1.12
CA LEU A 69 2.64 -8.50 -1.73
C LEU A 69 2.96 -8.92 -3.17
N LYS A 70 2.63 -10.16 -3.51
CA LYS A 70 2.71 -10.67 -4.90
C LYS A 70 1.53 -10.23 -5.75
N THR A 71 0.36 -10.17 -5.14
CA THR A 71 -0.88 -9.69 -5.76
C THR A 71 -1.62 -8.75 -4.81
N ILE A 72 -2.42 -7.85 -5.39
CA ILE A 72 -3.32 -6.96 -4.65
C ILE A 72 -4.69 -6.98 -5.31
N THR A 73 -5.75 -6.98 -4.52
CA THR A 73 -7.13 -6.92 -5.01
C THR A 73 -7.66 -5.50 -4.92
N LEU A 74 -7.99 -4.89 -6.05
CA LEU A 74 -8.55 -3.54 -6.14
C LEU A 74 -9.83 -3.59 -6.96
N LEU A 75 -10.96 -3.11 -6.41
CA LEU A 75 -12.26 -3.10 -7.11
C LEU A 75 -12.61 -4.49 -7.71
N GLU A 76 -12.41 -5.55 -6.93
CA GLU A 76 -12.64 -6.95 -7.35
C GLU A 76 -11.71 -7.47 -8.47
N LEU A 77 -10.67 -6.70 -8.84
CA LEU A 77 -9.63 -7.12 -9.77
C LEU A 77 -8.38 -7.53 -9.00
N GLU A 78 -7.86 -8.73 -9.26
CA GLU A 78 -6.55 -9.14 -8.79
C GLU A 78 -5.47 -8.66 -9.75
N ILE A 79 -4.49 -7.91 -9.21
CA ILE A 79 -3.38 -7.37 -9.97
C ILE A 79 -2.07 -8.00 -9.48
N ASN A 80 -1.27 -8.52 -10.42
CA ASN A 80 0.08 -8.97 -10.12
C ASN A 80 1.04 -7.78 -10.02
N VAL A 81 1.61 -7.58 -8.83
CA VAL A 81 2.43 -6.41 -8.47
C VAL A 81 3.71 -6.38 -9.30
N ASP A 82 4.44 -7.50 -9.34
CA ASP A 82 5.73 -7.57 -10.02
C ASP A 82 5.58 -7.43 -11.56
N LYS A 83 4.50 -7.98 -12.14
CA LYS A 83 4.16 -7.83 -13.56
C LYS A 83 3.85 -6.37 -13.90
N TYR A 84 3.01 -5.70 -13.09
CA TYR A 84 2.66 -4.30 -13.32
C TYR A 84 3.90 -3.39 -13.28
N ILE A 85 4.78 -3.57 -12.29
CA ILE A 85 6.03 -2.81 -12.18
C ILE A 85 6.94 -3.05 -13.38
N LYS A 86 7.00 -4.29 -13.89
CA LYS A 86 7.79 -4.60 -15.10
C LYS A 86 7.25 -3.83 -16.31
N GLU A 87 5.94 -3.82 -16.50
CA GLU A 87 5.27 -3.12 -17.62
C GLU A 87 5.41 -1.59 -17.52
N LEU A 88 5.42 -1.03 -16.30
CA LEU A 88 5.70 0.39 -16.07
C LEU A 88 7.10 0.79 -16.54
N LYS A 89 8.12 -0.04 -16.30
CA LYS A 89 9.51 0.24 -16.67
C LYS A 89 9.79 0.09 -18.17
N THR A 90 8.90 -0.57 -18.90
CA THR A 90 9.01 -0.77 -20.35
C THR A 90 8.31 0.31 -21.18
N LYS A 91 7.63 1.26 -20.51
CA LYS A 91 7.09 2.48 -21.11
C LYS A 91 8.11 3.60 -21.01
#